data_AF-A0A6N9EQ95-F1
#
_entry.id   AF-A0A6N9EQ95-F1
#
_cell.length_a   1.000
_cell.length_b   1.000
_cell.length_c   1.000
_cell.angle_alpha   90.00
_cell.angle_beta   90.00
_cell.angle_gamma   90.00
#
_symmetry.space_group_name_H-M   'P 1'
#
loop_
_entity.id
_entity.type
_entity.pdbx_description
1 polymer ?
#
loop_
_entity_poly.entity_id
_entity_poly.type
_entity_poly.pdbx_seq_one_letter_code
_entity_poly.pdbx_strand_id
1 'polypeptide(L)'
;MLRFAEEIILLMLHDDNGKFASVPSWSIDRAMAGAVLMDLALENRIDTDPENLILIDDTPVGDSLLDPTLAEIAAGDQRDARYWVEHTAKQGEQIREDALSRLVDAGILERQEDRFLWVFRSRRYPLVDGKAEREVKLRIMEVLLSDQIPEPRDVVIIALADACGIFHELLPKRELQRASTRIEQVRKLDLIGQAMAQTIHDMQMWLAASRIEGRMF
;
A
#
# COMPACT_ATOMS: atom_id res chain seq x y z
N MET A 1 -7.97 11.63 -9.18
CA MET A 1 -7.86 10.19 -8.87
C MET A 1 -6.94 10.09 -7.66
N LEU A 2 -7.25 9.21 -6.71
CA LEU A 2 -6.40 9.02 -5.53
C LEU A 2 -5.08 8.35 -5.92
N ARG A 3 -4.05 8.52 -5.10
CA ARG A 3 -2.80 7.75 -5.16
C ARG A 3 -2.98 6.41 -4.43
N PHE A 4 -2.16 5.42 -4.73
CA PHE A 4 -2.26 4.11 -4.08
C PHE A 4 -2.08 4.18 -2.57
N ALA A 5 -1.26 5.11 -2.06
CA ALA A 5 -1.09 5.29 -0.62
C ALA A 5 -2.41 5.74 0.04
N GLU A 6 -3.15 6.63 -0.63
CA GLU A 6 -4.47 7.09 -0.19
C GLU A 6 -5.50 5.95 -0.30
N GLU A 7 -5.52 5.19 -1.40
CA GLU A 7 -6.41 4.03 -1.55
C GLU A 7 -6.15 2.95 -0.48
N ILE A 8 -4.88 2.64 -0.19
CA ILE A 8 -4.51 1.69 0.87
C ILE A 8 -4.97 2.20 2.24
N ILE A 9 -4.80 3.49 2.55
CA ILE A 9 -5.32 4.06 3.80
C ILE A 9 -6.82 3.85 3.90
N LEU A 10 -7.58 4.13 2.84
CA LEU A 10 -9.03 3.93 2.85
C LEU A 10 -9.40 2.47 3.12
N LEU A 11 -8.70 1.51 2.48
CA LEU A 11 -8.93 0.09 2.71
C LEU A 11 -8.54 -0.40 4.11
N MET A 12 -7.68 0.34 4.82
CA MET A 12 -7.26 0.01 6.17
C MET A 12 -8.16 0.59 7.26
N LEU A 13 -9.03 1.55 6.95
CA LEU A 13 -9.91 2.16 7.94
C LEU A 13 -11.15 1.29 8.17
N HIS A 14 -11.52 1.08 9.42
CA HIS A 14 -12.78 0.43 9.76
C HIS A 14 -13.96 1.41 9.60
N ASP A 15 -14.95 1.03 8.80
CA ASP A 15 -16.14 1.82 8.46
C ASP A 15 -16.91 2.32 9.70
N ASP A 16 -16.87 1.57 10.82
CA ASP A 16 -17.67 1.84 12.03
C ASP A 16 -17.07 2.93 12.93
N ASN A 17 -15.74 3.04 12.99
CA ASN A 17 -15.05 3.83 14.00
C ASN A 17 -13.86 4.63 13.47
N GLY A 18 -13.51 4.50 12.19
CA GLY A 18 -12.41 5.25 11.56
C GLY A 18 -11.03 4.94 12.14
N LYS A 19 -10.87 3.78 12.79
CA LYS A 19 -9.56 3.28 13.25
C LYS A 19 -8.93 2.43 12.16
N PHE A 20 -7.60 2.43 12.15
CA PHE A 20 -6.83 1.51 11.32
C PHE A 20 -7.01 0.06 11.78
N ALA A 21 -7.08 -0.83 10.79
CA ALA A 21 -6.93 -2.26 10.98
C ALA A 21 -5.62 -2.59 11.68
N SER A 22 -5.61 -3.67 12.44
CA SER A 22 -4.47 -4.08 13.27
C SER A 22 -3.37 -4.75 12.44
N VAL A 23 -2.75 -3.98 11.54
CA VAL A 23 -1.62 -4.39 10.72
C VAL A 23 -0.31 -3.90 11.36
N PRO A 24 0.78 -4.70 11.38
CA PRO A 24 2.06 -4.25 11.93
C PRO A 24 2.61 -3.01 11.20
N SER A 25 3.14 -2.02 11.93
CA SER A 25 3.62 -0.76 11.36
C SER A 25 4.63 -0.95 10.22
N TRP A 26 5.58 -1.87 10.38
CA TRP A 26 6.59 -2.18 9.37
C TRP A 26 6.01 -2.74 8.06
N SER A 27 4.82 -3.36 8.12
CA SER A 27 4.10 -3.84 6.94
C SER A 27 3.41 -2.68 6.23
N ILE A 28 2.81 -1.77 7.01
CA ILE A 28 2.19 -0.53 6.52
C ILE A 28 3.24 0.37 5.85
N ASP A 29 4.38 0.58 6.50
CA ASP A 29 5.43 1.46 5.98
C ASP A 29 5.96 0.97 4.63
N ARG A 30 6.05 -0.35 4.43
CA ARG A 30 6.39 -0.96 3.14
C ARG A 30 5.27 -0.89 2.12
N ALA A 31 4.01 -1.00 2.56
CA ALA A 31 2.87 -0.80 1.68
C ALA A 31 2.82 0.64 1.14
N MET A 32 3.11 1.63 1.99
CA MET A 32 3.24 3.04 1.58
C MET A 32 4.39 3.24 0.59
N ALA A 33 5.54 2.63 0.85
CA ALA A 33 6.68 2.66 -0.07
C ALA A 33 6.33 2.04 -1.43
N GLY A 34 5.75 0.84 -1.43
CA GLY A 34 5.30 0.17 -2.65
C GLY A 34 4.27 1.00 -3.40
N ALA A 35 3.31 1.61 -2.71
CA ALA A 35 2.32 2.48 -3.32
C ALA A 35 2.95 3.68 -4.06
N VAL A 36 3.91 4.36 -3.42
CA VAL A 36 4.63 5.49 -4.06
C VAL A 36 5.39 5.03 -5.29
N LEU A 37 6.14 3.93 -5.21
CA LEU A 37 6.90 3.40 -6.35
C LEU A 37 5.98 2.99 -7.51
N MET A 38 4.81 2.41 -7.21
CA MET A 38 3.86 2.03 -8.25
C MET A 38 3.19 3.22 -8.91
N ASP A 39 2.83 4.26 -8.15
CA ASP A 39 2.34 5.50 -8.74
C ASP A 39 3.43 6.14 -9.62
N LEU A 40 4.71 6.14 -9.20
CA LEU A 40 5.83 6.60 -10.05
C LEU A 40 5.96 5.79 -11.35
N ALA A 41 5.77 4.47 -11.28
CA ALA A 41 5.78 3.62 -12.46
C ALA A 41 4.60 3.94 -13.41
N LEU A 42 3.39 4.13 -12.88
CA LEU A 42 2.22 4.53 -13.68
C LEU A 42 2.37 5.93 -14.31
N GLU A 43 3.12 6.82 -13.65
CA GLU A 43 3.48 8.13 -14.19
C GLU A 43 4.69 8.08 -15.15
N ASN A 44 5.16 6.89 -15.52
CA ASN A 44 6.32 6.64 -16.39
C ASN A 44 7.60 7.32 -15.91
N ARG A 45 7.77 7.48 -14.60
CA ARG A 45 9.01 8.02 -14.01
C ARG A 45 10.05 6.95 -13.77
N ILE A 46 9.59 5.73 -13.48
CA ILE A 46 10.45 4.57 -13.26
C ILE A 46 9.91 3.35 -14.00
N ASP A 47 10.78 2.37 -14.20
CA ASP A 47 10.46 1.02 -14.64
C ASP A 47 11.32 0.02 -13.83
N THR A 48 11.10 -1.27 -14.00
CA THR A 48 11.94 -2.30 -13.37
C THR A 48 12.23 -3.45 -14.33
N ASP A 49 13.45 -3.96 -14.26
CA ASP A 49 13.80 -5.28 -14.75
C ASP A 49 14.03 -6.24 -13.55
N PRO A 50 14.34 -7.53 -13.77
CA PRO A 50 14.57 -8.47 -12.67
C PRO A 50 15.72 -8.10 -11.71
N GLU A 51 16.64 -7.24 -12.14
CA GLU A 51 17.87 -6.89 -11.41
C GLU A 51 17.85 -5.45 -10.89
N ASN A 52 17.13 -4.53 -11.55
CA ASN A 52 17.26 -3.10 -11.34
C ASN A 52 15.92 -2.36 -11.41
N LEU A 53 15.79 -1.32 -10.58
CA LEU A 53 14.86 -0.23 -10.83
C LEU A 53 15.55 0.78 -11.75
N ILE A 54 14.87 1.13 -12.84
CA ILE A 54 15.38 1.99 -13.90
C ILE A 54 14.66 3.33 -13.80
N LEU A 55 15.42 4.42 -13.71
CA LEU A 55 14.89 5.78 -13.84
C LEU A 55 14.61 6.07 -15.31
N ILE A 56 13.38 6.46 -15.63
CA ILE A 56 12.92 6.78 -16.99
C ILE A 56 12.91 8.29 -17.23
N ASP A 57 12.39 9.06 -16.28
CA ASP A 57 12.28 10.52 -16.33
C ASP A 57 12.39 11.08 -14.92
N ASP A 58 13.30 12.03 -14.70
CA ASP A 58 13.54 12.70 -13.41
C ASP A 58 12.72 13.98 -13.23
N THR A 59 11.92 14.36 -14.22
CA THR A 59 11.05 15.54 -14.14
C THR A 59 10.04 15.37 -13.00
N PRO A 60 9.96 16.32 -12.04
CA PRO A 60 8.98 16.26 -10.97
C PRO A 60 7.56 16.06 -11.50
N VAL A 61 6.80 15.19 -10.83
CA VAL A 61 5.39 14.94 -11.14
C VAL A 61 4.52 16.10 -10.67
N GLY A 62 4.97 16.85 -9.65
CA GLY A 62 4.18 17.87 -8.97
C GLY A 62 3.26 17.24 -7.91
N ASP A 63 3.62 16.08 -7.39
CA ASP A 63 2.86 15.35 -6.38
C ASP A 63 3.73 15.15 -5.12
N SER A 64 3.25 15.67 -3.99
CA SER A 64 4.00 15.68 -2.73
C SER A 64 4.29 14.29 -2.16
N LEU A 65 3.53 13.25 -2.56
CA LEU A 65 3.78 11.88 -2.14
C LEU A 65 4.86 11.21 -2.98
N LEU A 66 5.08 11.67 -4.23
CA LEU A 66 5.93 10.99 -5.21
C LEU A 66 7.28 11.67 -5.41
N ASP A 67 7.28 13.01 -5.50
CA ASP A 67 8.45 13.80 -5.84
C ASP A 67 9.65 13.61 -4.88
N PRO A 68 9.46 13.44 -3.55
CA PRO A 68 10.58 13.16 -2.65
C PRO A 68 11.31 11.86 -3.00
N THR A 69 10.59 10.76 -3.24
CA THR A 69 11.18 9.47 -3.61
C THR A 69 11.79 9.51 -5.01
N LEU A 70 11.16 10.20 -5.96
CA LEU A 70 11.72 10.39 -7.30
C LEU A 70 13.07 11.13 -7.24
N ALA A 71 13.17 12.18 -6.43
CA ALA A 71 14.40 12.93 -6.25
C ALA A 71 15.53 12.07 -5.63
N GLU A 72 15.21 11.20 -4.67
CA GLU A 72 16.17 10.26 -4.10
C GLU A 72 16.65 9.24 -5.13
N ILE A 73 15.76 8.71 -5.97
CA ILE A 73 16.10 7.79 -7.07
C ILE A 73 17.01 8.49 -8.09
N ALA A 74 16.67 9.72 -8.50
CA ALA A 74 17.44 10.49 -9.47
C ALA A 74 18.85 10.85 -8.98
N ALA A 75 19.04 11.05 -7.69
CA ALA A 75 20.34 11.33 -7.08
C ALA A 75 21.14 10.09 -6.68
N GLY A 76 20.51 8.91 -6.68
CA GLY A 76 21.07 7.66 -6.18
C GLY A 76 21.85 6.86 -7.22
N ASP A 77 22.55 5.83 -6.73
CA ASP A 77 23.13 4.80 -7.61
C ASP A 77 22.04 3.84 -8.10
N GLN A 78 22.33 3.11 -9.18
CA GLN A 78 21.49 2.02 -9.66
C GLN A 78 21.34 0.93 -8.58
N ARG A 79 20.09 0.58 -8.26
CA ARG A 79 19.72 -0.40 -7.23
C ARG A 79 18.48 -1.18 -7.68
N ASP A 80 18.26 -2.33 -7.07
CA ASP A 80 17.09 -3.14 -7.33
C ASP A 80 15.81 -2.56 -6.70
N ALA A 81 14.66 -3.08 -7.14
CA ALA A 81 13.35 -2.73 -6.63
C ALA A 81 13.24 -2.94 -5.10
N ARG A 82 13.85 -4.02 -4.60
CA ARG A 82 13.88 -4.36 -3.17
C ARG A 82 14.52 -3.27 -2.33
N TYR A 83 15.69 -2.80 -2.73
CA TYR A 83 16.40 -1.73 -2.06
C TYR A 83 15.53 -0.47 -1.96
N TRP A 84 14.88 -0.08 -3.05
CA TRP A 84 14.07 1.15 -3.07
C TRP A 84 12.80 1.04 -2.23
N VAL A 85 12.19 -0.14 -2.12
CA VAL A 85 11.10 -0.39 -1.15
C VAL A 85 11.61 -0.21 0.27
N GLU A 86 12.72 -0.83 0.63
CA GLU A 86 13.29 -0.72 1.98
C GLU A 86 13.75 0.71 2.30
N HIS A 87 14.34 1.39 1.33
CA HIS A 87 14.79 2.77 1.46
C HIS A 87 13.60 3.69 1.73
N THR A 88 12.60 3.63 0.85
CA THR A 88 11.39 4.47 0.92
C THR A 88 10.55 4.14 2.15
N ALA A 89 10.52 2.87 2.59
CA ALA A 89 9.80 2.46 3.80
C ALA A 89 10.30 3.16 5.08
N LYS A 90 11.53 3.69 5.09
CA LYS A 90 12.03 4.52 6.21
C LYS A 90 11.22 5.80 6.39
N GLN A 91 10.59 6.29 5.32
CA GLN A 91 9.68 7.44 5.32
C GLN A 91 8.20 7.01 5.34
N GLY A 92 7.89 5.73 5.55
CA GLY A 92 6.52 5.20 5.45
C GLY A 92 5.53 5.87 6.40
N GLU A 93 5.95 6.26 7.61
CA GLU A 93 5.13 7.04 8.52
C GLU A 93 4.80 8.43 7.98
N GLN A 94 5.79 9.12 7.40
CA GLN A 94 5.60 10.44 6.80
C GLN A 94 4.66 10.36 5.58
N ILE A 95 4.88 9.38 4.69
CA ILE A 95 4.02 9.13 3.52
C ILE A 95 2.57 8.89 3.98
N ARG A 96 2.38 8.10 5.04
CA ARG A 96 1.05 7.82 5.61
C ARG A 96 0.38 9.08 6.15
N GLU A 97 1.10 9.90 6.91
CA GLU A 97 0.55 11.14 7.48
C GLU A 97 0.21 12.17 6.38
N ASP A 98 1.03 12.28 5.34
CA ASP A 98 0.79 13.18 4.20
C ASP A 98 -0.44 12.72 3.38
N ALA A 99 -0.56 11.42 3.14
CA ALA A 99 -1.73 10.86 2.45
C ALA A 99 -3.02 11.02 3.29
N LEU A 100 -2.95 10.85 4.61
CA LEU A 100 -4.06 11.18 5.51
C LEU A 100 -4.44 12.67 5.44
N SER A 101 -3.45 13.57 5.45
CA SER A 101 -3.71 15.01 5.34
C SER A 101 -4.42 15.34 4.03
N ARG A 102 -3.95 14.79 2.90
CA ARG A 102 -4.58 14.99 1.59
C ARG A 102 -6.02 14.48 1.54
N LEU A 103 -6.29 13.30 2.11
CA LEU A 103 -7.64 12.76 2.19
C LEU A 103 -8.57 13.63 3.05
N VAL A 104 -8.04 14.28 4.10
CA VAL A 104 -8.79 15.26 4.91
C VAL A 104 -9.03 16.55 4.14
N ASP A 105 -8.00 17.08 3.48
CA ASP A 105 -8.09 18.32 2.68
C ASP A 105 -9.06 18.15 1.50
N ALA A 106 -9.14 16.94 0.93
CA ALA A 106 -10.09 16.57 -0.11
C ALA A 106 -11.53 16.33 0.42
N GLY A 107 -11.75 16.40 1.74
CA GLY A 107 -13.05 16.16 2.37
C GLY A 107 -13.53 14.70 2.30
N ILE A 108 -12.61 13.74 2.10
CA ILE A 108 -12.91 12.30 2.08
C ILE A 108 -12.89 11.73 3.50
N LEU A 109 -11.96 12.20 4.31
CA LEU A 109 -11.83 11.87 5.73
C LEU A 109 -12.04 13.13 6.59
N GLU A 110 -12.49 12.92 7.83
CA GLU A 110 -12.43 13.93 8.88
C GLU A 110 -11.34 13.56 9.89
N ARG A 111 -10.64 14.55 10.45
CA ARG A 111 -9.70 14.30 11.55
C ARG A 111 -10.39 14.51 12.89
N GLN A 112 -10.51 13.44 13.69
CA GLN A 112 -10.99 13.51 15.06
C GLN A 112 -9.86 13.16 16.05
N GLU A 113 -9.62 14.05 17.01
CA GLU A 113 -8.68 13.80 18.12
C GLU A 113 -9.48 13.50 19.39
N ASP A 114 -9.45 12.25 19.84
CA ASP A 114 -10.03 11.89 21.13
C ASP A 114 -9.13 12.44 22.25
N ARG A 115 -9.66 13.38 23.04
CA ARG A 115 -9.03 13.84 24.28
C ARG A 115 -9.45 12.95 25.43
N PHE A 116 -8.88 11.74 25.54
CA PHE A 116 -8.96 10.98 26.78
C PHE A 116 -7.88 11.44 27.76
N LEU A 117 -8.31 11.71 29.00
CA LEU A 117 -7.54 12.12 30.18
C LEU A 117 -6.01 11.86 30.08
N TRP A 118 -5.27 12.94 29.79
CA TRP A 118 -3.82 13.20 29.94
C TRP A 118 -2.75 12.20 29.43
N VAL A 119 -3.08 10.98 28.98
CA VAL A 119 -2.04 9.99 28.59
C VAL A 119 -2.27 9.30 27.25
N PHE A 120 -3.46 9.34 26.64
CA PHE A 120 -3.71 8.66 25.36
C PHE A 120 -4.45 9.55 24.36
N ARG A 121 -3.72 10.03 23.35
CA ARG A 121 -4.31 10.65 22.14
C ARG A 121 -4.56 9.53 21.14
N SER A 122 -5.81 9.12 20.95
CA SER A 122 -6.20 8.25 19.83
C SER A 122 -6.68 9.15 18.70
N ARG A 123 -6.03 9.09 17.53
CA ARG A 123 -6.49 9.75 16.30
C ARG A 123 -7.45 8.81 15.59
N ARG A 124 -8.58 9.35 15.13
CA ARG A 124 -9.56 8.64 14.28
C ARG A 124 -9.77 9.44 13.01
N TYR A 125 -10.03 8.71 11.94
CA TYR A 125 -10.29 9.27 10.63
C TYR A 125 -11.60 8.71 10.07
N PRO A 126 -12.77 9.14 10.58
CA PRO A 126 -14.04 8.72 10.01
C PRO A 126 -14.18 9.18 8.55
N LEU A 127 -14.82 8.33 7.74
CA LEU A 127 -15.19 8.63 6.37
C LEU A 127 -16.34 9.63 6.35
N VAL A 128 -16.27 10.64 5.48
CA VAL A 128 -17.34 11.65 5.36
C VAL A 128 -18.57 11.07 4.68
N ASP A 129 -18.41 10.50 3.48
CA ASP A 129 -19.50 9.82 2.75
C ASP A 129 -19.16 8.37 2.33
N GLY A 130 -17.90 7.95 2.50
CA GLY A 130 -17.38 6.63 2.17
C GLY A 130 -17.44 6.27 0.68
N LYS A 131 -17.69 7.21 -0.24
CA LYS A 131 -17.80 6.88 -1.67
C LYS A 131 -16.47 6.41 -2.25
N ALA A 132 -15.40 7.15 -1.97
CA ALA A 132 -14.06 6.83 -2.47
C ALA A 132 -13.61 5.43 -2.03
N GLU A 133 -13.82 5.10 -0.76
CA GLU A 133 -13.50 3.79 -0.22
C GLU A 133 -14.35 2.69 -0.88
N ARG A 134 -15.68 2.88 -1.01
CA ARG A 134 -16.56 1.92 -1.68
C ARG A 134 -16.17 1.70 -3.13
N GLU A 135 -15.75 2.75 -3.83
CA GLU A 135 -15.27 2.65 -5.21
C GLU A 135 -14.02 1.76 -5.31
N VAL A 136 -13.04 1.93 -4.42
CA VAL A 136 -11.84 1.08 -4.37
C VAL A 136 -12.23 -0.37 -4.04
N LYS A 137 -13.06 -0.58 -3.01
CA LYS A 137 -13.55 -1.92 -2.62
C LYS A 137 -14.30 -2.58 -3.79
N LEU A 138 -15.14 -1.85 -4.52
CA LEU A 138 -15.89 -2.39 -5.67
C LEU A 138 -14.98 -2.81 -6.81
N ARG A 139 -14.00 -1.97 -7.21
CA ARG A 139 -13.04 -2.32 -8.27
C ARG A 139 -12.27 -3.60 -7.94
N ILE A 140 -11.77 -3.70 -6.71
CA ILE A 140 -11.11 -4.90 -6.20
C ILE A 140 -12.04 -6.12 -6.31
N MET A 141 -13.25 -6.01 -5.75
CA MET A 141 -14.19 -7.15 -5.74
C MET A 141 -14.63 -7.57 -7.14
N GLU A 142 -14.78 -6.65 -8.08
CA GLU A 142 -15.11 -6.95 -9.47
C GLU A 142 -14.01 -7.78 -10.15
N VAL A 143 -12.74 -7.43 -9.92
CA VAL A 143 -11.60 -8.22 -10.43
C VAL A 143 -11.50 -9.58 -9.75
N LEU A 144 -11.75 -9.66 -8.43
CA LEU A 144 -11.68 -10.90 -7.67
C LEU A 144 -12.82 -11.88 -7.99
N LEU A 145 -13.99 -11.38 -8.41
CA LEU A 145 -15.18 -12.17 -8.71
C LEU A 145 -15.39 -12.42 -10.21
N SER A 146 -14.51 -11.91 -11.06
CA SER A 146 -14.60 -12.09 -12.51
C SER A 146 -13.31 -12.63 -13.13
N ASP A 147 -13.45 -13.26 -14.29
CA ASP A 147 -12.32 -13.74 -15.12
C ASP A 147 -11.84 -12.71 -16.14
N GLN A 148 -12.30 -11.44 -16.03
CA GLN A 148 -11.89 -10.39 -16.95
C GLN A 148 -10.40 -10.05 -16.78
N ILE A 149 -9.79 -9.52 -17.83
CA ILE A 149 -8.40 -9.03 -17.73
C ILE A 149 -8.45 -7.71 -16.92
N PRO A 150 -7.83 -7.65 -15.73
CA PRO A 150 -7.85 -6.45 -14.91
C PRO A 150 -7.05 -5.32 -15.54
N GLU A 151 -7.43 -4.08 -15.24
CA GLU A 151 -6.62 -2.92 -15.60
C GLU A 151 -5.32 -2.87 -14.78
N PRO A 152 -4.22 -2.29 -15.31
CA PRO A 152 -2.94 -2.22 -14.59
C PRO A 152 -3.07 -1.65 -13.17
N ARG A 153 -3.89 -0.61 -13.00
CA ARG A 153 -4.14 0.01 -11.68
C ARG A 153 -4.79 -0.96 -10.69
N ASP A 154 -5.72 -1.79 -11.16
CA ASP A 154 -6.42 -2.75 -10.32
C ASP A 154 -5.50 -3.93 -9.96
N VAL A 155 -4.61 -4.33 -10.86
CA VAL A 155 -3.56 -5.32 -10.55
C VAL A 155 -2.68 -4.82 -9.41
N VAL A 156 -2.21 -3.59 -9.48
CA VAL A 156 -1.33 -2.98 -8.48
C VAL A 156 -2.01 -2.90 -7.11
N ILE A 157 -3.23 -2.34 -7.02
CA ILE A 157 -3.89 -2.18 -5.72
C ILE A 157 -4.19 -3.54 -5.08
N ILE A 158 -4.51 -4.57 -5.87
CA ILE A 158 -4.70 -5.94 -5.37
C ILE A 158 -3.38 -6.53 -4.88
N ALA A 159 -2.27 -6.35 -5.61
CA ALA A 159 -0.97 -6.82 -5.20
C ALA A 159 -0.50 -6.15 -3.90
N LEU A 160 -0.71 -4.83 -3.76
CA LEU A 160 -0.38 -4.09 -2.54
C LEU A 160 -1.26 -4.53 -1.36
N ALA A 161 -2.58 -4.66 -1.56
CA ALA A 161 -3.51 -5.08 -0.52
C ALA A 161 -3.21 -6.50 0.00
N ASP A 162 -2.86 -7.42 -0.90
CA ASP A 162 -2.41 -8.76 -0.53
C ASP A 162 -1.10 -8.71 0.25
N ALA A 163 -0.10 -7.98 -0.26
CA ALA A 163 1.22 -7.89 0.33
C ALA A 163 1.20 -7.35 1.77
N CYS A 164 0.26 -6.46 2.11
CA CYS A 164 0.13 -5.95 3.49
C CYS A 164 -0.92 -6.68 4.34
N GLY A 165 -1.56 -7.73 3.81
CA GLY A 165 -2.51 -8.58 4.53
C GLY A 165 -3.89 -7.97 4.71
N ILE A 166 -4.23 -6.88 4.00
CA ILE A 166 -5.51 -6.17 4.11
C ILE A 166 -6.69 -7.09 3.79
N PHE A 167 -6.52 -8.05 2.87
CA PHE A 167 -7.61 -8.98 2.54
C PHE A 167 -8.09 -9.84 3.71
N HIS A 168 -7.25 -10.10 4.72
CA HIS A 168 -7.68 -10.80 5.93
C HIS A 168 -8.65 -9.99 6.80
N GLU A 169 -8.62 -8.67 6.65
CA GLU A 169 -9.48 -7.72 7.36
C GLU A 169 -10.72 -7.37 6.53
N LEU A 170 -10.58 -7.26 5.21
CA LEU A 170 -11.68 -6.93 4.30
C LEU A 170 -12.64 -8.09 4.01
N LEU A 171 -12.15 -9.33 4.00
CA LEU A 171 -12.93 -10.49 3.56
C LEU A 171 -13.08 -11.53 4.67
N PRO A 172 -14.27 -12.11 4.85
CA PRO A 172 -14.45 -13.30 5.66
C PRO A 172 -13.51 -14.42 5.18
N LYS A 173 -12.94 -15.20 6.11
CA LYS A 173 -11.98 -16.28 5.79
C LYS A 173 -12.41 -17.20 4.65
N ARG A 174 -13.70 -17.54 4.56
CA ARG A 174 -14.25 -18.39 3.50
C ARG A 174 -14.23 -17.72 2.13
N GLU A 175 -14.46 -16.43 2.06
CA GLU A 175 -14.43 -15.66 0.81
C GLU A 175 -13.00 -15.43 0.36
N LEU A 176 -12.10 -15.09 1.30
CA LEU A 176 -10.68 -14.99 1.02
C LEU A 176 -10.10 -16.30 0.47
N GLN A 177 -10.49 -17.45 1.04
CA GLN A 177 -10.06 -18.76 0.53
C GLN A 177 -10.59 -19.07 -0.88
N ARG A 178 -11.74 -18.51 -1.26
CA ARG A 178 -12.26 -18.63 -2.64
C ARG A 178 -11.54 -17.71 -3.61
N ALA A 179 -11.21 -16.50 -3.16
CA ALA A 179 -10.51 -15.49 -3.95
C ALA A 179 -9.00 -15.74 -4.08
N SER A 180 -8.39 -16.56 -3.21
CA SER A 180 -6.93 -16.71 -3.13
C SER A 180 -6.28 -17.12 -4.46
N THR A 181 -6.91 -18.02 -5.21
CA THR A 181 -6.42 -18.42 -6.53
C THR A 181 -6.40 -17.25 -7.51
N ARG A 182 -7.44 -16.41 -7.46
CA ARG A 182 -7.58 -15.26 -8.34
C ARG A 182 -6.60 -14.15 -7.95
N ILE A 183 -6.44 -13.88 -6.65
CA ILE A 183 -5.44 -12.94 -6.12
C ILE A 183 -4.04 -13.32 -6.63
N GLU A 184 -3.67 -14.60 -6.53
CA GLU A 184 -2.36 -15.08 -6.99
C GLU A 184 -2.19 -14.98 -8.52
N GLN A 185 -3.26 -15.19 -9.30
CA GLN A 185 -3.22 -14.97 -10.75
C GLN A 185 -3.01 -13.50 -11.10
N VAL A 186 -3.75 -12.61 -10.45
CA VAL A 186 -3.66 -11.16 -10.68
C VAL A 186 -2.26 -10.67 -10.32
N ARG A 187 -1.70 -11.10 -9.18
CA ARG A 187 -0.33 -10.75 -8.77
C ARG A 187 0.71 -11.10 -9.83
N LYS A 188 0.52 -12.20 -10.57
CA LYS A 188 1.44 -12.63 -11.64
C LYS A 188 1.37 -11.81 -12.93
N LEU A 189 0.43 -10.87 -13.05
CA LEU A 189 0.29 -10.02 -14.23
C LEU A 189 1.16 -8.77 -14.19
N ASP A 190 1.55 -8.33 -12.99
CA ASP A 190 2.36 -7.12 -12.83
C ASP A 190 3.80 -7.49 -12.52
N LEU A 191 4.73 -7.21 -13.45
CA LEU A 191 6.15 -7.50 -13.28
C LEU A 191 6.80 -6.58 -12.24
N ILE A 192 6.41 -5.30 -12.21
CA ILE A 192 6.87 -4.32 -11.22
C ILE A 192 6.27 -4.69 -9.86
N GLY A 193 4.96 -4.96 -9.84
CA GLY A 193 4.20 -5.51 -8.73
C GLY A 193 4.80 -6.77 -8.13
N GLN A 194 5.26 -7.70 -8.96
CA GLN A 194 5.92 -8.91 -8.50
C GLN A 194 7.22 -8.61 -7.75
N ALA A 195 8.09 -7.77 -8.30
CA ALA A 195 9.35 -7.43 -7.64
C ALA A 195 9.11 -6.76 -6.27
N MET A 196 8.14 -5.85 -6.19
CA MET A 196 7.80 -5.13 -4.97
C MET A 196 7.02 -6.00 -3.97
N ALA A 197 5.99 -6.74 -4.41
CA ALA A 197 5.17 -7.61 -3.56
C ALA A 197 5.96 -8.81 -3.05
N GLN A 198 6.83 -9.40 -3.87
CA GLN A 198 7.72 -10.49 -3.43
C GLN A 198 8.66 -10.01 -2.31
N THR A 199 9.17 -8.78 -2.41
CA THR A 199 9.98 -8.17 -1.35
C THR A 199 9.22 -8.07 -0.03
N ILE A 200 7.96 -7.60 -0.06
CA ILE A 200 7.13 -7.48 1.14
C ILE A 200 6.81 -8.87 1.72
N HIS A 201 6.44 -9.83 0.86
CA HIS A 201 6.07 -11.18 1.26
C HIS A 201 7.26 -11.98 1.84
N ASP A 202 8.42 -11.98 1.17
CA ASP A 202 9.62 -12.68 1.63
C ASP A 202 10.05 -12.22 3.03
N MET A 203 9.90 -10.92 3.30
CA MET A 203 10.21 -10.36 4.61
C MET A 203 9.18 -10.73 5.67
N GLN A 204 7.89 -10.76 5.33
CA GLN A 204 6.86 -11.27 6.24
C GLN A 204 7.17 -12.71 6.64
N MET A 205 7.55 -13.55 5.67
CA MET A 205 7.92 -14.94 5.90
C MET A 205 9.20 -15.08 6.73
N TRP A 206 10.23 -14.26 6.45
CA TRP A 206 11.46 -14.22 7.24
C TRP A 206 11.19 -13.81 8.70
N LEU A 207 10.42 -12.74 8.93
CA LEU A 207 10.06 -12.28 10.27
C LEU A 207 9.19 -13.28 11.04
N ALA A 208 8.26 -13.95 10.36
CA ALA A 208 7.45 -15.02 10.95
C ALA A 208 8.33 -16.20 11.38
N ALA A 209 9.31 -16.60 10.55
CA ALA A 209 10.28 -17.63 10.88
C ALA A 209 11.19 -17.24 12.06
N SER A 210 11.72 -16.02 12.08
CA SER A 210 12.56 -15.52 13.18
C SER A 210 11.80 -15.41 14.52
N ARG A 211 10.48 -15.15 14.49
CA ARG A 211 9.63 -15.16 15.70
C ARG A 211 9.41 -16.56 16.27
N ILE A 212 9.46 -17.59 15.42
CA ILE A 212 9.34 -19.00 15.84
C ILE A 212 10.66 -19.47 16.45
N GLU A 213 11.79 -19.12 15.85
CA GLU A 213 13.12 -19.45 16.38
C GLU A 213 13.43 -18.73 17.70
N GLY A 214 13.01 -17.46 17.84
CA GLY A 214 13.17 -16.71 19.09
C GLY A 214 12.28 -17.18 20.26
N ARG A 215 11.36 -18.13 20.05
CA ARG A 215 10.53 -18.76 21.10
C ARG A 215 11.04 -20.14 21.53
N MET A 216 12.13 -20.62 20.95
CA MET A 216 12.77 -21.90 21.30
C MET A 216 13.91 -21.77 22.33
N PHE A 217 14.10 -20.58 22.92
CA PHE A 217 15.06 -20.34 24.00
C PHE A 217 14.38 -19.68 25.20
#